data_AF-A0A377W024-F1
#
_entry.id   AF-A0A377W024-F1
#
_cell.length_a   1.000
_cell.length_b   1.000
_cell.length_c   1.000
_cell.angle_alpha   90.00
_cell.angle_beta   90.00
_cell.angle_gamma   90.00
#
_symmetry.space_group_name_H-M   'P 1'
#
loop_
_entity.id
_entity.type
_entity.pdbx_description
1 polymer ?
#
loop_
_entity_poly.entity_id
_entity_poly.type
_entity_poly.pdbx_seq_one_letter_code
_entity_poly.pdbx_strand_id
1 'polypeptide(L)'
;MAYSVQKSRLAKVAGVSLVLLLAACSSDSRYKRQVSGDEAYLQASPLSELHAPAGMILPIQVGDYNIPVANSTGAVGKALDIRPPAQPLALVSGARTQF
;
A
#
# COMPACT_ATOMS: atom_id res chain seq x y z
N MET A 1 -18.00 54.59 -11.34
CA MET A 1 -18.36 53.18 -11.07
C MET A 1 -17.24 52.16 -11.40
N ALA A 2 -15.96 52.57 -11.48
CA ALA A 2 -14.85 51.65 -11.84
C ALA A 2 -14.19 50.95 -10.64
N TYR A 3 -14.25 51.55 -9.44
CA TYR A 3 -13.54 51.06 -8.25
C TYR A 3 -14.14 49.79 -7.61
N SER A 4 -15.43 49.51 -7.78
CA SER A 4 -16.06 48.29 -7.25
C SER A 4 -15.74 47.05 -8.09
N VAL A 5 -15.57 47.22 -9.41
CA VAL A 5 -15.26 46.13 -10.35
C VAL A 5 -13.79 45.67 -10.21
N GLN A 6 -12.90 46.55 -9.75
CA GLN A 6 -11.49 46.21 -9.49
C GLN A 6 -11.32 45.34 -8.23
N LYS A 7 -12.07 45.64 -7.15
CA LYS A 7 -12.08 44.83 -5.92
C LYS A 7 -12.58 43.39 -6.16
N SER A 8 -13.61 43.22 -7.00
CA SER A 8 -14.15 41.89 -7.31
C SER A 8 -13.22 41.05 -8.20
N ARG A 9 -12.44 41.69 -9.09
CA ARG A 9 -11.38 41.01 -9.86
C ARG A 9 -10.26 40.51 -8.95
N LEU A 10 -9.80 41.33 -8.01
CA LEU A 10 -8.76 40.93 -7.05
C LEU A 10 -9.22 39.77 -6.16
N ALA A 11 -10.46 39.85 -5.65
CA ALA A 11 -11.05 38.79 -4.83
C ALA A 11 -11.20 37.48 -5.61
N LYS A 12 -11.58 37.54 -6.89
CA LYS A 12 -11.64 36.36 -7.77
C LYS A 12 -10.27 35.75 -8.02
N VAL A 13 -9.25 36.55 -8.30
CA VAL A 13 -7.88 36.05 -8.51
C VAL A 13 -7.34 35.40 -7.24
N ALA A 14 -7.52 36.04 -6.08
CA ALA A 14 -7.13 35.48 -4.79
C ALA A 14 -7.86 34.16 -4.51
N GLY A 15 -9.18 34.11 -4.73
CA GLY A 15 -9.97 32.89 -4.57
C GLY A 15 -9.52 31.75 -5.48
N VAL A 16 -9.28 32.02 -6.77
CA VAL A 16 -8.78 31.01 -7.72
C VAL A 16 -7.38 30.53 -7.35
N SER A 17 -6.48 31.43 -6.92
CA SER A 17 -5.13 31.05 -6.50
C SER A 17 -5.14 30.15 -5.26
N LEU A 18 -6.05 30.41 -4.31
CA LEU A 18 -6.19 29.59 -3.11
C LEU A 18 -6.74 28.20 -3.44
N VAL A 19 -7.75 28.12 -4.31
CA VAL A 19 -8.28 26.82 -4.78
C VAL A 19 -7.22 26.00 -5.52
N LEU A 20 -6.39 26.64 -6.35
CA LEU A 20 -5.26 25.98 -7.03
C LEU A 20 -4.22 25.44 -6.05
N LEU A 21 -3.84 26.21 -5.03
CA LEU A 21 -2.89 25.78 -4.00
C LEU A 21 -3.43 24.61 -3.16
N LEU A 22 -4.71 24.63 -2.79
CA LEU A 22 -5.34 23.53 -2.07
C LEU A 22 -5.41 22.25 -2.92
N ALA A 23 -5.75 22.38 -4.20
CA ALA A 23 -5.78 21.24 -5.12
C ALA A 23 -4.39 20.62 -5.32
N ALA A 24 -3.33 21.44 -5.40
CA ALA A 24 -1.95 20.96 -5.58
C ALA A 24 -1.40 20.21 -4.35
N CYS A 25 -1.76 20.62 -3.14
CA CYS A 25 -1.34 19.93 -1.91
C CYS A 25 -2.23 18.74 -1.53
N SER A 26 -3.37 18.55 -2.19
CA SER A 26 -4.29 17.44 -1.96
C SER A 26 -3.91 16.20 -2.78
N SER A 27 -2.66 15.73 -2.66
CA SER A 27 -2.24 14.47 -3.29
C SER A 27 -2.67 13.27 -2.45
N ASP A 28 -3.26 12.26 -3.09
CA ASP A 28 -3.49 10.97 -2.42
C ASP A 28 -2.15 10.35 -2.02
N SER A 29 -1.96 10.11 -0.72
CA SER A 29 -0.72 9.56 -0.16
C SER A 29 -0.77 8.05 0.06
N ARG A 30 -1.88 7.39 -0.34
CA ARG A 30 -2.05 5.93 -0.19
C ARG A 30 -0.93 5.13 -0.84
N TYR A 31 -0.41 5.57 -1.99
CA TYR A 31 0.69 4.89 -2.67
C TYR A 31 1.95 4.74 -1.79
N LYS A 32 2.15 5.59 -0.78
CA LYS A 32 3.29 5.50 0.15
C LYS A 32 3.17 4.35 1.15
N ARG A 33 1.96 3.79 1.30
CA ARG A 33 1.65 2.69 2.22
C ARG A 33 1.33 1.40 1.47
N GLN A 34 1.10 1.45 0.17
CA GLN A 34 0.59 0.32 -0.61
C GLN A 34 1.67 -0.30 -1.48
N VAL A 35 1.57 -1.60 -1.70
CA VAL A 35 2.35 -2.30 -2.73
C VAL A 35 2.08 -1.72 -4.12
N SER A 36 3.10 -1.75 -4.96
CA SER A 36 2.98 -1.36 -6.37
C SER A 36 2.29 -2.46 -7.18
N GLY A 37 1.56 -2.07 -8.22
CA GLY A 37 0.86 -3.00 -9.12
C GLY A 37 -0.58 -3.30 -8.72
N ASP A 38 -1.07 -4.45 -9.19
CA ASP A 38 -2.42 -4.95 -8.92
C ASP A 38 -2.43 -6.02 -7.80
N GLU A 39 -3.64 -6.44 -7.45
CA GLU A 39 -3.89 -7.47 -6.43
C GLU A 39 -4.37 -8.78 -7.07
N ALA A 40 -4.01 -9.04 -8.34
CA ALA A 40 -4.54 -10.18 -9.09
C ALA A 40 -4.17 -11.52 -8.46
N TYR A 41 -3.02 -11.60 -7.78
CA TYR A 41 -2.58 -12.79 -7.06
C TYR A 41 -3.54 -13.22 -5.94
N LEU A 42 -4.34 -12.29 -5.38
CA LEU A 42 -5.36 -12.61 -4.37
C LEU A 42 -6.58 -13.33 -4.96
N GLN A 43 -6.78 -13.24 -6.27
CA GLN A 43 -7.88 -13.87 -7.00
C GLN A 43 -7.45 -15.18 -7.70
N ALA A 44 -6.23 -15.65 -7.43
CA ALA A 44 -5.74 -16.90 -7.99
C ALA A 44 -6.58 -18.07 -7.49
N SER A 45 -6.87 -19.02 -8.39
CA SER A 45 -7.56 -20.26 -8.03
C SER A 45 -6.76 -21.03 -6.99
N PRO A 46 -7.40 -21.65 -5.98
CA PRO A 46 -6.69 -22.49 -5.02
C PRO A 46 -6.02 -23.67 -5.71
N LEU A 47 -4.89 -24.10 -5.15
CA LEU A 47 -4.16 -25.28 -5.61
C LEU A 47 -5.00 -26.53 -5.36
N SER A 48 -4.97 -27.45 -6.32
CA SER A 48 -5.61 -28.77 -6.21
C SER A 48 -4.57 -29.84 -6.47
N GLU A 49 -4.55 -30.85 -5.60
CA GLU A 49 -3.64 -31.97 -5.74
C GLU A 49 -4.05 -32.88 -6.90
N LEU A 50 -3.06 -33.42 -7.59
CA LEU A 50 -3.27 -34.40 -8.65
C LEU A 50 -3.53 -35.77 -8.01
N HIS A 51 -4.71 -36.33 -8.24
CA HIS A 51 -5.05 -37.67 -7.78
C HIS A 51 -4.61 -38.73 -8.79
N ALA A 52 -3.74 -39.65 -8.37
CA ALA A 52 -3.28 -40.75 -9.20
C ALA A 52 -4.30 -41.91 -9.24
N PRO A 53 -4.53 -42.54 -10.41
CA PRO A 53 -5.32 -43.77 -10.49
C PRO A 53 -4.57 -44.97 -9.86
N ALA A 54 -5.32 -46.01 -9.52
CA ALA A 54 -4.76 -47.23 -8.92
C ALA A 54 -3.66 -47.85 -9.79
N GLY A 55 -2.53 -48.19 -9.18
CA GLY A 55 -1.37 -48.78 -9.87
C GLY A 55 -0.35 -47.76 -10.41
N MET A 56 -0.58 -46.45 -10.26
CA MET A 56 0.36 -45.39 -10.63
C MET A 56 0.82 -44.60 -9.39
N ILE A 57 2.12 -44.30 -9.30
CA ILE A 57 2.72 -43.52 -8.20
C ILE A 57 3.16 -42.16 -8.74
N LEU A 58 2.68 -41.09 -8.12
CA LEU A 58 3.18 -39.74 -8.37
C LEU A 58 4.41 -39.48 -7.50
N PRO A 59 5.41 -38.73 -8.00
CA PRO A 59 6.51 -38.26 -7.17
C PRO A 59 5.94 -37.39 -6.04
N ILE A 60 6.40 -37.65 -4.81
CA ILE A 60 6.05 -36.85 -3.64
C ILE A 60 6.39 -35.37 -3.90
N GLN A 61 5.51 -34.46 -3.49
CA GLN A 61 5.71 -33.00 -3.61
C GLN A 61 6.81 -32.53 -2.65
N VAL A 62 8.06 -32.87 -2.96
CA VAL A 62 9.24 -32.45 -2.22
C VAL A 62 10.08 -31.59 -3.15
N GLY A 63 10.29 -30.34 -2.77
CA GLY A 63 11.09 -29.38 -3.54
C GLY A 63 10.79 -27.94 -3.16
N ASP A 64 11.47 -27.02 -3.83
CA ASP A 64 11.45 -25.58 -3.54
C ASP A 64 10.08 -24.91 -3.77
N TYR A 65 9.15 -25.62 -4.41
CA TYR A 65 7.80 -25.15 -4.74
C TYR A 65 6.71 -25.72 -3.81
N ASN A 66 7.07 -26.52 -2.80
CA ASN A 66 6.10 -26.99 -1.82
C ASN A 66 5.79 -25.84 -0.83
N ILE A 67 4.59 -25.26 -0.94
CA ILE A 67 4.19 -24.11 -0.14
C ILE A 67 3.50 -24.59 1.14
N PRO A 68 4.02 -24.30 2.34
CA PRO A 68 3.36 -24.66 3.59
C PRO A 68 2.07 -23.87 3.75
N VAL A 69 1.00 -24.55 4.18
CA VAL A 69 -0.27 -23.89 4.49
C VAL A 69 -0.12 -23.06 5.76
N ALA A 70 -0.33 -21.76 5.66
CA ALA A 70 -0.30 -20.83 6.78
C ALA A 70 -1.65 -20.11 6.90
N ASN A 71 -2.31 -20.24 8.06
CA ASN A 71 -3.49 -19.46 8.38
C ASN A 71 -3.06 -18.12 8.98
N SER A 72 -2.84 -17.12 8.13
CA SER A 72 -2.52 -15.76 8.57
C SER A 72 -3.78 -14.89 8.63
N THR A 73 -3.96 -14.14 9.71
CA THR A 73 -5.04 -13.15 9.87
C THR A 73 -4.61 -11.71 9.53
N GLY A 74 -3.41 -11.54 8.97
CA GLY A 74 -2.84 -10.24 8.62
C GLY A 74 -3.55 -9.58 7.43
N ALA A 75 -3.32 -8.28 7.27
CA ALA A 75 -3.76 -7.55 6.08
C ALA A 75 -3.03 -8.05 4.83
N VAL A 76 -3.75 -8.11 3.71
CA VAL A 76 -3.23 -8.55 2.40
C VAL A 76 -3.37 -7.44 1.36
N GLY A 77 -2.57 -7.50 0.29
CA GLY A 77 -2.68 -6.55 -0.82
C GLY A 77 -2.42 -5.10 -0.43
N LYS A 78 -3.24 -4.19 -0.95
CA LYS A 78 -3.19 -2.74 -0.71
C LYS A 78 -3.73 -2.34 0.66
N ALA A 79 -4.29 -3.28 1.43
CA ALA A 79 -4.61 -3.06 2.83
C ALA A 79 -3.38 -3.21 3.73
N LEU A 80 -2.31 -3.89 3.27
CA LEU A 80 -1.05 -4.02 3.99
C LEU A 80 -0.24 -2.72 3.88
N ASP A 81 0.14 -2.17 5.03
CA ASP A 81 1.01 -0.99 5.10
C ASP A 81 2.49 -1.40 4.98
N ILE A 82 3.13 -1.06 3.86
CA ILE A 82 4.52 -1.41 3.56
C ILE A 82 5.53 -0.32 3.96
N ARG A 83 5.15 0.64 4.81
CA ARG A 83 6.11 1.62 5.33
C ARG A 83 7.27 0.92 6.05
N PRO A 84 8.48 1.51 6.05
CA PRO A 84 9.59 0.95 6.80
C PRO A 84 9.18 0.79 8.26
N PRO A 85 9.51 -0.34 8.91
CA PRO A 85 9.24 -0.52 10.32
C PRO A 85 9.91 0.64 11.06
N ALA A 86 9.17 1.27 11.98
CA ALA A 86 9.75 2.30 12.82
C ALA A 86 10.96 1.69 13.53
N GLN A 87 12.03 2.46 13.76
CA GLN A 87 13.12 2.11 14.66
C GLN A 87 13.35 3.28 15.60
N PRO A 88 13.36 3.11 16.95
CA PRO A 88 13.53 4.23 17.84
C PRO A 88 14.98 4.67 17.71
N LEU A 89 15.19 5.98 17.73
CA LEU A 89 16.53 6.55 17.62
C LEU A 89 17.12 6.68 19.02
N ALA A 90 18.29 6.08 19.25
CA ALA A 90 19.07 6.23 20.48
C ALA A 90 19.78 7.59 20.49
N LEU A 91 19.03 8.67 20.71
CA LEU A 91 19.54 10.05 20.62
C LEU A 91 20.46 10.43 21.80
N VAL A 92 20.49 9.63 22.85
CA VAL A 92 21.26 9.90 24.08
C VAL A 92 22.35 8.85 24.24
N SER A 93 23.54 9.28 24.66
CA SER A 93 24.66 8.39 24.97
C SER A 93 24.24 7.35 26.02
N GLY A 94 24.48 6.07 25.72
CA GLY A 94 24.11 4.95 26.59
C GLY A 94 22.65 4.49 26.46
N ALA A 95 21.82 5.13 25.64
CA ALA A 95 20.46 4.67 25.40
C ALA A 95 20.44 3.38 24.58
N ARG A 96 19.58 2.44 24.98
CA ARG A 96 19.28 1.20 24.26
C ARG A 96 17.85 1.24 23.77
N THR A 97 17.63 0.86 22.51
CA THR A 97 16.32 0.82 21.89
C THR A 97 15.97 -0.62 21.57
N GLN A 98 14.76 -1.05 21.90
CA GLN A 98 14.24 -2.39 21.59
C GLN A 98 12.78 -2.28 21.12
N PHE A 99 12.37 -3.22 20.28
CA PHE A 99 10.98 -3.42 19.82
C PHE A 99 10.27 -4.51 20.60
#